data_AF-A0A250J337-F1
#
_entry.id   AF-A0A250J337-F1
#
_cell.length_a   1.000
_cell.length_b   1.000
_cell.length_c   1.000
_cell.angle_alpha   90.00
_cell.angle_beta   90.00
_cell.angle_gamma   90.00
#
_symmetry.space_group_name_H-M   'P 1'
#
loop_
_entity.id
_entity.type
_entity.pdbx_description
1 polymer ?
#
loop_
_entity_poly.entity_id
_entity_poly.type
_entity_poly.pdbx_seq_one_letter_code
_entity_poly.pdbx_strand_id
1 'polypeptide(L)'
;MYVTGHAWAPQGKPTKEGVVGLRVGSCRKVARVFGPRVWQQGLLGVKPSAPQAYERMPLRWERSVGGASEPRNPVGCGLYASAKEAVDRPLPNVEDVERLLESPTQKLAPVGFGPVARHWEPRRGYAGTYDVQWVERRAPLWPKDFDERFFQAAAPGLNVASGLKGGEEVVLEGFSPDGRLEFLLPYSQLALENRLGRRIVRREFVLDGVHLEPDEAAVTLLWRATILLHGELAAYSESVIQEAFPRKELQ
;
A
#
# COMPACT_ATOMS: atom_id res chain seq x y z
N MET A 1 0.34 -1.82 5.43
CA MET A 1 1.55 -0.97 5.28
C MET A 1 1.62 -0.42 3.86
N TYR A 2 2.24 0.73 3.64
CA TYR A 2 2.62 1.22 2.31
C TYR A 2 3.91 2.05 2.36
N VAL A 3 4.56 2.20 1.20
CA VAL A 3 5.77 3.00 1.03
C VAL A 3 5.51 4.12 0.04
N THR A 4 5.98 5.32 0.34
CA THR A 4 6.02 6.44 -0.59
C THR A 4 7.46 6.89 -0.77
N GLY A 5 7.95 6.82 -2.00
CA GLY A 5 9.28 7.31 -2.31
C GLY A 5 9.76 6.88 -3.69
N HIS A 6 11.07 6.77 -3.83
CA HIS A 6 11.73 6.41 -5.07
C HIS A 6 12.54 5.11 -4.94
N ALA A 7 12.71 4.44 -6.07
CA ALA A 7 13.82 3.53 -6.26
C ALA A 7 15.06 4.35 -6.60
N TRP A 8 16.17 4.09 -5.91
CA TRP A 8 17.42 4.81 -6.09
C TRP A 8 18.47 3.94 -6.76
N ALA A 9 19.21 4.55 -7.67
CA ALA A 9 20.40 3.94 -8.22
C ALA A 9 21.52 3.92 -7.15
N PRO A 10 22.32 2.85 -7.07
CA PRO A 10 23.37 2.74 -6.05
C PRO A 10 24.36 3.91 -6.11
N GLN A 11 24.67 4.51 -4.96
CA GLN A 11 25.59 5.66 -4.84
C GLN A 11 25.16 6.89 -5.66
N GLY A 12 23.87 6.99 -6.02
CA GLY A 12 23.34 8.05 -6.89
C GLY A 12 23.85 8.01 -8.33
N LYS A 13 24.56 6.94 -8.75
CA LYS A 13 25.09 6.82 -10.11
C LYS A 13 24.02 6.28 -11.05
N PRO A 14 23.72 6.94 -12.19
CA PRO A 14 22.65 6.50 -13.08
C PRO A 14 22.74 5.01 -13.47
N THR A 15 21.65 4.28 -13.26
CA THR A 15 21.48 2.88 -13.70
C THR A 15 20.31 2.78 -14.68
N LYS A 16 20.28 1.72 -15.49
CA LYS A 16 19.14 1.45 -16.38
C LYS A 16 18.09 0.55 -15.73
N GLU A 17 18.50 -0.23 -14.74
CA GLU A 17 17.65 -1.15 -14.00
C GLU A 17 18.13 -1.34 -12.56
N GLY A 18 17.22 -1.78 -11.71
CA GLY A 18 17.47 -2.03 -10.30
C GLY A 18 16.35 -2.88 -9.69
N VAL A 19 16.47 -3.14 -8.39
CA VAL A 19 15.50 -3.87 -7.59
C VAL A 19 15.22 -3.07 -6.34
N VAL A 20 13.94 -3.02 -5.95
CA VAL A 20 13.53 -2.51 -4.64
C VAL A 20 12.96 -3.62 -3.80
N GLY A 21 13.36 -3.68 -2.54
CA GLY A 21 12.99 -4.72 -1.59
C GLY A 21 12.54 -4.14 -0.26
N LEU A 22 11.41 -4.62 0.25
CA LEU A 22 10.85 -4.26 1.55
C LEU A 22 10.69 -5.53 2.36
N ARG A 23 11.15 -5.51 3.61
CA ARG A 23 10.83 -6.50 4.63
C ARG A 23 10.43 -5.81 5.92
N VAL A 24 9.29 -6.18 6.50
CA VAL A 24 8.84 -5.74 7.83
C VAL A 24 8.34 -6.95 8.58
N GLY A 25 9.11 -7.39 9.59
CA GLY A 25 8.88 -8.68 10.24
C GLY A 25 8.85 -9.81 9.20
N SER A 26 7.73 -10.52 9.11
CA SER A 26 7.50 -11.61 8.14
C SER A 26 6.98 -11.13 6.77
N CYS A 27 6.56 -9.88 6.64
CA CYS A 27 6.06 -9.33 5.38
C CYS A 27 7.24 -9.00 4.47
N ARG A 28 7.21 -9.48 3.22
CA ARG A 28 8.22 -9.19 2.20
C ARG A 28 7.58 -8.80 0.88
N LYS A 29 8.12 -7.78 0.22
CA LYS A 29 7.75 -7.39 -1.14
C LYS A 29 8.97 -6.94 -1.92
N VAL A 30 9.05 -7.34 -3.18
CA VAL A 30 10.14 -6.97 -4.10
C VAL A 30 9.54 -6.58 -5.44
N ALA A 31 10.18 -5.62 -6.13
CA ALA A 31 9.85 -5.26 -7.50
C ALA A 31 11.12 -4.98 -8.30
N ARG A 32 11.06 -5.23 -9.61
CA ARG A 32 12.09 -4.79 -10.55
C ARG A 32 11.76 -3.39 -11.02
N VAL A 33 12.79 -2.55 -11.11
CA VAL A 33 12.65 -1.16 -11.52
C VAL A 33 13.50 -0.89 -12.75
N PHE A 34 12.88 -0.39 -13.80
CA PHE A 34 13.52 0.00 -15.03
C PHE A 34 13.45 1.51 -15.21
N GLY A 35 14.45 2.08 -15.86
CA GLY A 35 14.33 3.44 -16.37
C GLY A 35 13.24 3.57 -17.44
N PRO A 36 12.96 4.79 -17.92
CA PRO A 36 11.95 5.03 -18.94
C PRO A 36 12.12 4.10 -20.15
N ARG A 37 11.01 3.50 -20.56
CA ARG A 37 10.91 2.59 -21.70
C ARG A 37 9.62 2.87 -22.47
N VAL A 38 9.62 2.49 -23.73
CA VAL A 38 8.43 2.48 -24.60
C VAL A 38 8.33 1.15 -25.32
N TRP A 39 7.14 0.81 -25.81
CA TRP A 39 7.02 -0.23 -26.82
C TRP A 39 7.62 0.24 -28.14
N GLN A 40 8.49 -0.55 -28.74
CA GLN A 40 9.11 -0.26 -30.03
C GLN A 40 8.75 -1.33 -31.05
N GLN A 41 8.66 -0.94 -32.32
CA GLN A 41 8.46 -1.88 -33.42
C GLN A 41 9.71 -2.76 -33.56
N GLY A 42 9.51 -4.08 -33.49
CA GLY A 42 10.51 -5.09 -33.77
C GLY A 42 10.16 -5.92 -35.02
N LEU A 43 11.05 -6.85 -35.36
CA LEU A 43 10.91 -7.75 -36.52
C LEU A 43 9.73 -8.72 -36.37
N LEU A 44 9.46 -9.19 -35.14
CA LEU A 44 8.41 -10.17 -34.82
C LEU A 44 7.21 -9.54 -34.09
N GLY A 45 7.01 -8.22 -34.25
CA GLY A 45 6.00 -7.45 -33.52
C GLY A 45 6.62 -6.44 -32.56
N VAL A 46 5.82 -5.88 -31.66
CA VAL A 46 6.31 -4.90 -30.69
C VAL A 46 7.06 -5.56 -29.55
N LYS A 47 8.09 -4.87 -29.06
CA LYS A 47 8.90 -5.31 -27.92
C LYS A 47 9.27 -4.13 -27.03
N PRO A 48 9.71 -4.35 -25.79
CA PRO A 48 10.27 -3.28 -24.98
C PRO A 48 11.50 -2.61 -25.59
N SER A 49 11.59 -1.28 -25.45
CA SER A 49 12.82 -0.54 -25.70
C SER A 49 13.88 -0.89 -24.66
N ALA A 50 15.15 -0.62 -24.98
CA ALA A 50 16.18 -0.59 -23.96
C ALA A 50 15.82 0.48 -22.91
N PRO A 51 15.99 0.21 -21.60
CA PRO A 51 15.76 1.21 -20.57
C PRO A 51 16.75 2.37 -20.66
N GLN A 52 16.23 3.58 -20.53
CA GLN A 52 17.05 4.77 -20.32
C GLN A 52 17.65 4.76 -18.91
N ALA A 53 18.75 5.48 -18.70
CA ALA A 53 19.34 5.59 -17.38
C ALA A 53 18.48 6.49 -16.47
N TYR A 54 18.48 6.20 -15.16
CA TYR A 54 17.85 6.99 -14.12
C TYR A 54 18.72 7.00 -12.85
N GLU A 55 18.68 8.10 -12.12
CA GLU A 55 19.27 8.19 -10.76
C GLU A 55 18.25 7.81 -9.69
N ARG A 56 17.00 8.28 -9.86
CA ARG A 56 15.86 7.90 -9.03
C ARG A 56 14.61 7.70 -9.88
N MET A 57 13.78 6.72 -9.51
CA MET A 57 12.54 6.37 -10.20
C MET A 57 11.37 6.37 -9.22
N PRO A 58 10.35 7.24 -9.39
CA PRO A 58 9.21 7.29 -8.48
C PRO A 58 8.46 5.94 -8.43
N LEU A 59 8.18 5.45 -7.23
CA LEU A 59 7.40 4.23 -7.02
C LEU A 59 5.90 4.56 -6.94
N ARG A 60 5.31 4.89 -8.09
CA ARG A 60 3.90 5.27 -8.21
C ARG A 60 3.10 4.31 -9.10
N TRP A 61 1.80 4.27 -8.92
CA TRP A 61 0.90 3.40 -9.70
C TRP A 61 0.88 3.72 -11.19
N GLU A 62 1.06 4.99 -11.57
CA GLU A 62 1.17 5.46 -12.97
C GLU A 62 2.38 4.85 -13.71
N ARG A 63 3.34 4.33 -12.95
CA ARG A 63 4.56 3.69 -13.44
C ARG A 63 4.55 2.17 -13.27
N SER A 64 3.43 1.58 -12.86
CA SER A 64 3.21 0.14 -12.85
C SER A 64 2.31 -0.28 -14.02
N VAL A 65 2.30 -1.58 -14.33
CA VAL A 65 1.35 -2.20 -15.26
C VAL A 65 -0.06 -1.67 -14.99
N GLY A 66 -0.79 -1.27 -16.02
CA GLY A 66 -2.16 -0.79 -15.90
C GLY A 66 -2.65 -0.06 -17.14
N GLY A 67 -3.72 0.70 -16.95
CA GLY A 67 -4.41 1.45 -18.01
C GLY A 67 -5.92 1.31 -17.87
N ALA A 68 -6.68 2.03 -18.70
CA ALA A 68 -8.15 2.13 -18.57
C ALA A 68 -8.90 0.79 -18.53
N SER A 69 -8.35 -0.27 -19.14
CA SER A 69 -8.93 -1.62 -19.13
C SER A 69 -8.50 -2.50 -17.95
N GLU A 70 -7.61 -2.00 -17.08
CA GLU A 70 -7.08 -2.71 -15.92
C GLU A 70 -7.66 -2.10 -14.62
N PRO A 71 -8.76 -2.66 -14.07
CA PRO A 71 -9.47 -2.05 -12.96
C PRO A 71 -8.68 -2.08 -11.64
N ARG A 72 -7.59 -2.85 -11.56
CA ARG A 72 -6.68 -2.87 -10.40
C ARG A 72 -5.68 -1.70 -10.42
N ASN A 73 -5.44 -1.10 -11.59
CA ASN A 73 -4.60 0.08 -11.75
C ASN A 73 -4.98 0.88 -13.02
N PRO A 74 -6.11 1.61 -12.98
CA PRO A 74 -6.63 2.32 -14.16
C PRO A 74 -5.76 3.50 -14.61
N VAL A 75 -4.85 3.98 -13.75
CA VAL A 75 -3.93 5.10 -14.04
C VAL A 75 -2.53 4.62 -14.48
N GLY A 76 -2.30 3.31 -14.47
CA GLY A 76 -1.03 2.71 -14.88
C GLY A 76 -0.79 2.76 -16.39
N CYS A 77 0.27 2.09 -16.84
CA CYS A 77 0.67 2.06 -18.24
C CYS A 77 1.13 0.67 -18.69
N GLY A 78 1.52 0.53 -19.96
CA GLY A 78 2.01 -0.72 -20.53
C GLY A 78 0.95 -1.57 -21.22
N LEU A 79 -0.33 -1.47 -20.82
CA LEU A 79 -1.42 -2.21 -21.45
C LEU A 79 -2.18 -1.35 -22.47
N TYR A 80 -2.33 -1.87 -23.69
CA TYR A 80 -2.95 -1.17 -24.84
C TYR A 80 -3.88 -2.12 -25.60
N ALA A 81 -4.82 -1.57 -26.37
CA ALA A 81 -5.82 -2.39 -27.07
C ALA A 81 -5.21 -3.25 -28.19
N SER A 82 -4.10 -2.81 -28.78
CA SER A 82 -3.39 -3.56 -29.82
C SER A 82 -1.89 -3.25 -29.82
N ALA A 83 -1.09 -4.14 -30.41
CA ALA A 83 0.34 -3.91 -30.63
C ALA A 83 0.60 -2.64 -31.45
N LYS A 84 -0.25 -2.35 -32.44
CA LYS A 84 -0.14 -1.14 -33.28
C LYS A 84 -0.32 0.13 -32.47
N GLU A 85 -1.31 0.16 -31.57
CA GLU A 85 -1.54 1.32 -30.69
C GLU A 85 -0.48 1.50 -29.62
N ALA A 86 0.22 0.41 -29.28
CA ALA A 86 1.26 0.42 -28.26
C ALA A 86 2.55 1.10 -28.72
N VAL A 87 2.85 1.13 -30.02
CA VAL A 87 4.12 1.70 -30.54
C VAL A 87 4.33 3.12 -30.00
N ASP A 88 5.54 3.38 -29.49
CA ASP A 88 5.98 4.62 -28.84
C ASP A 88 5.22 4.99 -27.56
N ARG A 89 4.34 4.11 -27.06
CA ARG A 89 3.66 4.30 -25.77
C ARG A 89 4.51 3.81 -24.60
N PRO A 90 4.37 4.42 -23.41
CA PRO A 90 5.14 4.06 -22.24
C PRO A 90 5.00 2.60 -21.79
N LEU A 91 6.11 2.05 -21.32
CA LEU A 91 6.12 0.83 -20.51
C LEU A 91 6.18 1.20 -19.02
N PRO A 92 5.70 0.31 -18.14
CA PRO A 92 5.86 0.50 -16.70
C PRO A 92 7.34 0.53 -16.34
N ASN A 93 7.66 1.33 -15.32
CA ASN A 93 8.98 1.31 -14.70
C ASN A 93 9.05 0.29 -13.57
N VAL A 94 7.92 0.01 -12.90
CA VAL A 94 7.84 -0.91 -11.78
C VAL A 94 7.12 -2.17 -12.25
N GLU A 95 7.81 -3.29 -12.20
CA GLU A 95 7.30 -4.59 -12.62
C GLU A 95 7.56 -5.65 -11.55
N ASP A 96 6.86 -6.78 -11.69
CA ASP A 96 7.12 -7.97 -10.90
C ASP A 96 8.50 -8.55 -11.26
N VAL A 97 9.22 -9.08 -10.27
CA VAL A 97 10.57 -9.65 -10.48
C VAL A 97 10.55 -10.97 -11.24
N GLU A 98 9.47 -11.75 -11.11
CA GLU A 98 9.31 -13.08 -11.72
C GLU A 98 8.53 -13.00 -13.03
N ARG A 99 7.71 -11.97 -13.22
CA ARG A 99 6.83 -11.87 -14.39
C ARG A 99 6.81 -10.49 -15.02
N LEU A 100 7.74 -10.29 -15.94
CA LEU A 100 7.86 -9.06 -16.73
C LEU A 100 6.77 -8.93 -17.81
N LEU A 101 6.50 -7.68 -18.21
CA LEU A 101 5.58 -7.37 -19.29
C LEU A 101 6.28 -7.51 -20.65
N GLU A 102 5.84 -8.50 -21.42
CA GLU A 102 6.44 -8.88 -22.71
C GLU A 102 5.56 -8.49 -23.90
N SER A 103 4.25 -8.31 -23.68
CA SER A 103 3.29 -7.87 -24.71
C SER A 103 2.31 -6.82 -24.17
N PRO A 104 1.90 -5.82 -24.99
CA PRO A 104 0.96 -4.78 -24.58
C PRO A 104 -0.45 -5.28 -24.30
N THR A 105 -0.78 -6.51 -24.69
CA THR A 105 -2.10 -7.13 -24.42
C THR A 105 -2.03 -8.20 -23.34
N GLN A 106 -0.86 -8.43 -22.75
CA GLN A 106 -0.64 -9.42 -21.71
C GLN A 106 -1.31 -8.98 -20.41
N LYS A 107 -2.20 -9.81 -19.86
CA LYS A 107 -2.82 -9.54 -18.56
C LYS A 107 -1.83 -9.86 -17.44
N LEU A 108 -1.26 -8.81 -16.84
CA LEU A 108 -0.43 -8.88 -15.64
C LEU A 108 -1.06 -8.13 -14.47
N ALA A 109 -0.76 -8.57 -13.26
CA ALA A 109 -1.16 -7.84 -12.07
C ALA A 109 -0.24 -6.62 -11.90
N PRO A 110 -0.79 -5.45 -11.50
CA PRO A 110 0.03 -4.30 -11.16
C PRO A 110 0.84 -4.55 -9.88
N VAL A 111 2.07 -4.02 -9.83
CA VAL A 111 2.95 -4.08 -8.66
C VAL A 111 3.19 -2.67 -8.15
N GLY A 112 2.74 -2.40 -6.92
CA GLY A 112 2.95 -1.11 -6.28
C GLY A 112 3.25 -1.26 -4.79
N PHE A 113 3.84 -0.22 -4.21
CA PHE A 113 4.10 -0.11 -2.78
C PHE A 113 3.18 0.91 -2.08
N GLY A 114 2.57 1.82 -2.85
CA GLY A 114 1.65 2.83 -2.35
C GLY A 114 0.23 2.29 -2.07
N PRO A 115 -0.65 3.13 -1.52
CA PRO A 115 -2.03 2.76 -1.25
C PRO A 115 -2.85 2.58 -2.54
N VAL A 116 -3.79 1.63 -2.54
CA VAL A 116 -4.76 1.37 -3.62
C VAL A 116 -6.00 2.24 -3.42
N ALA A 117 -6.50 2.91 -4.45
CA ALA A 117 -7.68 3.77 -4.34
C ALA A 117 -8.98 2.99 -4.08
N ARG A 118 -9.96 3.60 -3.38
CA ARG A 118 -11.24 2.96 -3.01
C ARG A 118 -12.05 2.45 -4.20
N HIS A 119 -11.98 3.14 -5.34
CA HIS A 119 -12.74 2.81 -6.55
C HIS A 119 -12.01 1.81 -7.47
N TRP A 120 -10.82 1.35 -7.09
CA TRP A 120 -10.06 0.33 -7.82
C TRP A 120 -10.34 -1.05 -7.26
N GLU A 121 -10.13 -2.08 -8.08
CA GLU A 121 -10.07 -3.45 -7.59
C GLU A 121 -8.80 -3.69 -6.75
N PRO A 122 -8.85 -4.54 -5.71
CA PRO A 122 -10.02 -5.30 -5.26
C PRO A 122 -10.95 -4.50 -4.32
N ARG A 123 -10.57 -3.29 -3.92
CA ARG A 123 -11.29 -2.52 -2.89
C ARG A 123 -12.74 -2.25 -3.27
N ARG A 124 -12.99 -1.83 -4.50
CA ARG A 124 -14.35 -1.59 -5.00
C ARG A 124 -15.25 -2.82 -4.86
N GLY A 125 -14.71 -4.02 -5.10
CA GLY A 125 -15.44 -5.28 -4.93
C GLY A 125 -15.88 -5.56 -3.49
N TYR A 126 -15.30 -4.88 -2.49
CA TYR A 126 -15.64 -5.03 -1.07
C TYR A 126 -16.66 -3.99 -0.56
N ALA A 127 -17.07 -3.04 -1.40
CA ALA A 127 -18.02 -1.99 -1.00
C ALA A 127 -19.43 -2.53 -0.71
N GLY A 128 -19.77 -3.75 -1.16
CA GLY A 128 -21.12 -4.28 -1.11
C GLY A 128 -22.08 -3.60 -2.10
N THR A 129 -23.35 -3.98 -2.03
CA THR A 129 -24.36 -3.61 -3.03
C THR A 129 -25.28 -2.49 -2.52
N TYR A 130 -25.26 -1.34 -3.22
CA TYR A 130 -26.08 -0.16 -2.94
C TYR A 130 -27.19 0.01 -3.98
N ASP A 131 -28.19 -0.87 -3.94
CA ASP A 131 -29.33 -0.89 -4.87
C ASP A 131 -30.61 -0.27 -4.26
N VAL A 132 -31.73 -0.34 -4.99
CA VAL A 132 -33.04 0.18 -4.53
C VAL A 132 -33.49 -0.51 -3.23
N GLN A 133 -33.22 -1.81 -3.05
CA GLN A 133 -33.61 -2.51 -1.83
C GLN A 133 -32.80 -2.01 -0.62
N TRP A 134 -31.51 -1.71 -0.81
CA TRP A 134 -30.70 -1.06 0.21
C TRP A 134 -31.28 0.32 0.58
N VAL A 135 -31.66 1.15 -0.40
CA VAL A 135 -32.27 2.46 -0.16
C VAL A 135 -33.54 2.35 0.67
N GLU A 136 -34.46 1.46 0.28
CA GLU A 136 -35.78 1.35 0.90
C GLU A 136 -35.75 0.72 2.30
N ARG A 137 -34.79 -0.17 2.58
CA ARG A 137 -34.85 -1.06 3.76
C ARG A 137 -33.68 -0.96 4.71
N ARG A 138 -32.58 -0.31 4.32
CA ARG A 138 -31.32 -0.37 5.07
C ARG A 138 -30.58 0.96 5.22
N ALA A 139 -30.73 1.87 4.27
CA ALA A 139 -30.15 3.20 4.40
C ALA A 139 -30.53 3.82 5.77
N PRO A 140 -29.59 4.45 6.49
CA PRO A 140 -28.21 4.79 6.09
C PRO A 140 -27.13 3.77 6.51
N LEU A 141 -27.48 2.56 6.94
CA LEU A 141 -26.51 1.54 7.37
C LEU A 141 -25.74 0.93 6.18
N TRP A 142 -24.54 0.38 6.42
CA TRP A 142 -23.76 -0.31 5.39
C TRP A 142 -24.53 -1.50 4.78
N PRO A 143 -24.35 -1.84 3.50
CA PRO A 143 -24.91 -3.04 2.89
C PRO A 143 -24.60 -4.31 3.68
N LYS A 144 -25.45 -5.35 3.55
CA LYS A 144 -25.25 -6.62 4.27
C LYS A 144 -24.01 -7.39 3.77
N ASP A 145 -23.65 -7.18 2.51
CA ASP A 145 -22.50 -7.76 1.83
C ASP A 145 -21.28 -6.83 1.84
N PHE A 146 -21.30 -5.76 2.65
CA PHE A 146 -20.12 -4.93 2.87
C PHE A 146 -19.02 -5.75 3.55
N ASP A 147 -17.80 -5.66 3.04
CA ASP A 147 -16.63 -6.34 3.57
C ASP A 147 -15.61 -5.31 4.06
N GLU A 148 -15.18 -5.43 5.33
CA GLU A 148 -14.25 -4.49 5.97
C GLU A 148 -12.88 -4.41 5.27
N ARG A 149 -12.53 -5.39 4.44
CA ARG A 149 -11.36 -5.31 3.54
C ARG A 149 -11.44 -4.09 2.59
N PHE A 150 -12.62 -3.50 2.38
CA PHE A 150 -12.78 -2.21 1.71
C PHE A 150 -11.89 -1.11 2.30
N PHE A 151 -11.67 -1.11 3.62
CA PHE A 151 -10.85 -0.12 4.31
C PHE A 151 -9.34 -0.39 4.19
N GLN A 152 -8.94 -1.59 3.78
CA GLN A 152 -7.53 -1.95 3.61
C GLN A 152 -6.97 -1.33 2.33
N ALA A 153 -6.16 -0.27 2.50
CA ALA A 153 -5.57 0.46 1.39
C ALA A 153 -4.22 -0.10 0.93
N ALA A 154 -3.60 -1.02 1.67
CA ALA A 154 -2.28 -1.52 1.32
C ALA A 154 -2.29 -2.26 -0.03
N ALA A 155 -1.23 -2.07 -0.83
CA ALA A 155 -1.03 -2.84 -2.04
C ALA A 155 -0.99 -4.35 -1.76
N PRO A 156 -1.37 -5.21 -2.72
CA PRO A 156 -1.24 -6.66 -2.56
C PRO A 156 0.15 -7.08 -2.07
N GLY A 157 0.20 -7.96 -1.06
CA GLY A 157 1.44 -8.38 -0.40
C GLY A 157 1.90 -7.49 0.76
N LEU A 158 1.30 -6.31 0.97
CA LEU A 158 1.64 -5.38 2.08
C LEU A 158 0.60 -5.34 3.21
N ASN A 159 -0.33 -6.29 3.19
CA ASN A 159 -1.24 -6.58 4.31
C ASN A 159 -0.62 -7.68 5.18
N VAL A 160 -0.51 -7.41 6.48
CA VAL A 160 0.09 -8.33 7.45
C VAL A 160 -1.02 -8.93 8.29
N ALA A 161 -1.42 -10.17 7.99
CA ALA A 161 -2.60 -10.79 8.61
C ALA A 161 -2.49 -10.96 10.13
N SER A 162 -1.29 -11.16 10.66
CA SER A 162 -1.04 -11.23 12.10
C SER A 162 -1.17 -9.88 12.83
N GLY A 163 -1.28 -8.79 12.07
CA GLY A 163 -1.08 -7.43 12.57
C GLY A 163 0.39 -7.11 12.84
N LEU A 164 0.66 -5.83 13.01
CA LEU A 164 1.94 -5.31 13.50
C LEU A 164 1.77 -4.81 14.95
N LYS A 165 2.85 -4.75 15.70
CA LYS A 165 2.89 -4.34 17.12
C LYS A 165 3.85 -3.18 17.38
N GLY A 166 4.78 -2.91 16.47
CA GLY A 166 5.97 -2.10 16.73
C GLY A 166 7.11 -3.00 17.22
N GLY A 167 8.35 -2.55 17.01
CA GLY A 167 9.56 -3.32 17.27
C GLY A 167 9.93 -4.32 16.17
N GLU A 168 9.11 -4.48 15.13
CA GLU A 168 9.48 -5.31 13.98
C GLU A 168 10.69 -4.73 13.24
N GLU A 169 11.59 -5.60 12.81
CA GLU A 169 12.69 -5.23 11.94
C GLU A 169 12.18 -4.78 10.57
N VAL A 170 12.61 -3.60 10.15
CA VAL A 170 12.39 -3.01 8.83
C VAL A 170 13.69 -3.06 8.05
N VAL A 171 13.60 -3.58 6.82
CA VAL A 171 14.69 -3.54 5.84
C VAL A 171 14.16 -2.98 4.53
N LEU A 172 14.83 -1.96 4.03
CA LEU A 172 14.58 -1.36 2.72
C LEU A 172 15.86 -1.45 1.88
N GLU A 173 15.75 -2.07 0.71
CA GLU A 173 16.82 -2.16 -0.30
C GLU A 173 16.41 -1.41 -1.56
N GLY A 174 17.33 -0.61 -2.11
CA GLY A 174 17.07 0.19 -3.32
C GLY A 174 16.20 1.43 -3.08
N PHE A 175 15.94 1.81 -1.84
CA PHE A 175 15.14 3.00 -1.47
C PHE A 175 15.98 4.21 -1.05
N SER A 176 17.31 4.10 -1.05
CA SER A 176 18.24 5.19 -0.72
C SER A 176 19.49 5.11 -1.62
N PRO A 177 20.09 6.25 -2.02
CA PRO A 177 21.37 6.24 -2.72
C PRO A 177 22.52 5.71 -1.83
N ASP A 178 22.38 5.80 -0.51
CA ASP A 178 23.39 5.38 0.47
C ASP A 178 23.33 3.88 0.77
N GLY A 179 22.38 3.16 0.17
CA GLY A 179 22.26 1.71 0.25
C GLY A 179 21.09 1.24 1.10
N ARG A 180 21.32 0.16 1.85
CA ARG A 180 20.31 -0.54 2.64
C ARG A 180 19.93 0.28 3.87
N LEU A 181 18.64 0.48 4.11
CA LEU A 181 18.13 1.08 5.34
C LEU A 181 17.61 -0.03 6.26
N GLU A 182 18.02 0.00 7.53
CA GLU A 182 17.67 -0.99 8.55
C GLU A 182 17.34 -0.29 9.86
N PHE A 183 16.18 -0.60 10.44
CA PHE A 183 15.77 -0.08 11.74
C PHE A 183 14.65 -0.95 12.35
N LEU A 184 14.31 -0.71 13.62
CA LEU A 184 13.13 -1.30 14.25
C LEU A 184 11.97 -0.32 14.18
N LEU A 185 10.77 -0.80 13.85
CA LEU A 185 9.57 0.05 13.96
C LEU A 185 9.48 0.63 15.38
N PRO A 186 9.18 1.93 15.52
CA PRO A 186 8.94 2.50 16.84
C PRO A 186 7.87 1.71 17.57
N TYR A 187 8.14 1.42 18.84
CA TYR A 187 7.22 0.71 19.72
C TYR A 187 6.50 1.70 20.63
N SER A 188 5.17 1.63 20.65
CA SER A 188 4.35 2.45 21.54
C SER A 188 3.18 1.62 22.06
N GLN A 189 3.04 1.54 23.39
CA GLN A 189 1.85 0.98 24.02
C GLN A 189 0.90 2.13 24.33
N LEU A 190 -0.23 2.19 23.63
CA LEU A 190 -1.26 3.20 23.87
C LEU A 190 -2.47 2.52 24.49
N ALA A 191 -3.03 3.17 25.51
CA ALA A 191 -4.29 2.76 26.13
C ALA A 191 -5.33 3.88 25.95
N LEU A 192 -6.54 3.48 25.58
CA LEU A 192 -7.71 4.33 25.55
C LEU A 192 -8.56 4.04 26.79
N GLU A 193 -8.82 5.07 27.59
CA GLU A 193 -9.77 5.03 28.69
C GLU A 193 -11.01 5.85 28.35
N ASN A 194 -12.19 5.22 28.38
CA ASN A 194 -13.47 5.87 28.08
C ASN A 194 -14.32 5.93 29.34
N ARG A 195 -14.89 7.10 29.65
CA ARG A 195 -15.82 7.27 30.75
C ARG A 195 -17.27 7.26 30.26
N LEU A 196 -18.02 6.27 30.73
CA LEU A 196 -19.44 6.02 30.44
C LEU A 196 -20.23 6.07 31.76
N GLY A 197 -20.69 7.25 32.13
CA GLY A 197 -21.29 7.52 33.45
C GLY A 197 -20.29 7.22 34.56
N ARG A 198 -20.58 6.22 35.40
CA ARG A 198 -19.68 5.74 36.47
C ARG A 198 -18.72 4.62 36.01
N ARG A 199 -18.88 4.11 34.79
CA ARG A 199 -18.10 3.00 34.26
C ARG A 199 -16.91 3.52 33.47
N ILE A 200 -15.77 2.85 33.65
CA ILE A 200 -14.55 3.10 32.87
C ILE A 200 -14.34 1.89 31.95
N VAL A 201 -14.27 2.14 30.63
CA VAL A 201 -14.00 1.11 29.63
C VAL A 201 -12.63 1.37 29.00
N ARG A 202 -11.71 0.42 29.23
CA ARG A 202 -10.37 0.46 28.65
C ARG A 202 -10.29 -0.36 27.37
N ARG A 203 -9.54 0.16 26.40
CA ARG A 203 -9.23 -0.49 25.13
C ARG A 203 -7.76 -0.30 24.80
N GLU A 204 -7.16 -1.35 24.28
CA GLU A 204 -5.83 -1.25 23.67
C GLU A 204 -5.96 -0.75 22.24
N PHE A 205 -4.97 0.01 21.81
CA PHE A 205 -4.85 0.36 20.40
C PHE A 205 -4.19 -0.77 19.61
N VAL A 206 -4.66 -0.94 18.37
CA VAL A 206 -4.01 -1.79 17.38
C VAL A 206 -3.20 -0.90 16.44
N LEU A 207 -1.95 -1.27 16.15
CA LEU A 207 -1.19 -0.65 15.07
C LEU A 207 -1.81 -1.08 13.74
N ASP A 208 -2.57 -0.17 13.14
CA ASP A 208 -3.41 -0.41 11.97
C ASP A 208 -2.70 -0.01 10.66
N GLY A 209 -1.85 1.01 10.73
CA GLY A 209 -1.12 1.55 9.58
C GLY A 209 0.35 1.78 9.86
N VAL A 210 1.18 1.46 8.87
CA VAL A 210 2.59 1.82 8.81
C VAL A 210 2.83 2.42 7.43
N HIS A 211 3.34 3.64 7.42
CA HIS A 211 3.71 4.37 6.22
C HIS A 211 5.20 4.68 6.28
N LEU A 212 5.94 4.16 5.31
CA LEU A 212 7.38 4.33 5.19
C LEU A 212 7.68 5.39 4.13
N GLU A 213 8.47 6.39 4.49
CA GLU A 213 8.81 7.56 3.66
C GLU A 213 10.34 7.69 3.60
N PRO A 214 11.04 6.74 2.92
CA PRO A 214 12.49 6.65 2.97
C PRO A 214 13.22 7.89 2.43
N ASP A 215 12.63 8.61 1.47
CA ASP A 215 13.23 9.84 0.94
C ASP A 215 13.29 10.96 1.98
N GLU A 216 12.35 10.97 2.94
CA GLU A 216 12.25 11.94 4.03
C GLU A 216 12.86 11.40 5.33
N ALA A 217 13.43 10.19 5.30
CA ALA A 217 13.88 9.44 6.48
C ALA A 217 12.81 9.35 7.59
N ALA A 218 11.54 9.20 7.19
CA ALA A 218 10.40 9.22 8.10
C ALA A 218 9.60 7.91 8.09
N VAL A 219 8.95 7.64 9.23
CA VAL A 219 7.95 6.58 9.39
C VAL A 219 6.76 7.13 10.15
N THR A 220 5.57 6.92 9.60
CA THR A 220 4.30 7.30 10.24
C THR A 220 3.55 6.04 10.66
N LEU A 221 3.20 5.97 11.93
CA LEU A 221 2.45 4.86 12.53
C LEU A 221 1.04 5.32 12.90
N LEU A 222 0.03 4.55 12.51
CA LEU A 222 -1.37 4.81 12.81
C LEU A 222 -1.90 3.76 13.77
N TRP A 223 -2.27 4.18 14.96
CA TRP A 223 -2.93 3.35 15.95
C TRP A 223 -4.44 3.61 15.95
N ARG A 224 -5.24 2.53 15.99
CA ARG A 224 -6.69 2.60 16.03
C ARG A 224 -7.24 1.83 17.24
N ALA A 225 -8.19 2.44 17.93
CA ALA A 225 -9.07 1.78 18.89
C ALA A 225 -10.52 2.15 18.54
N THR A 226 -11.43 1.19 18.68
CA THR A 226 -12.86 1.37 18.41
C THR A 226 -13.66 1.14 19.68
N ILE A 227 -14.63 2.03 19.92
CA ILE A 227 -15.58 1.92 21.03
C ILE A 227 -16.99 1.81 20.47
N LEU A 228 -17.79 0.92 21.06
CA LEU A 228 -19.21 0.79 20.72
C LEU A 228 -20.03 1.58 21.75
N LEU A 229 -20.76 2.58 21.28
CA LEU A 229 -21.60 3.46 22.12
C LEU A 229 -23.10 3.26 21.90
N HIS A 230 -23.51 2.16 21.27
CA HIS A 230 -24.92 1.93 20.96
C HIS A 230 -25.76 1.86 22.24
N GLY A 231 -26.72 2.78 22.38
CA GLY A 231 -27.56 2.91 23.59
C GLY A 231 -26.88 3.60 24.78
N GLU A 232 -25.59 3.95 24.68
CA GLU A 232 -24.79 4.51 25.78
C GLU A 232 -24.22 5.91 25.50
N LEU A 233 -24.57 6.51 24.35
CA LEU A 233 -24.05 7.82 23.94
C LEU A 233 -24.32 8.92 24.97
N ALA A 234 -25.48 8.91 25.63
CA ALA A 234 -25.81 9.89 26.67
C ALA A 234 -24.96 9.73 27.95
N ALA A 235 -24.39 8.54 28.18
CA ALA A 235 -23.50 8.29 29.30
C ALA A 235 -22.03 8.60 28.96
N TYR A 236 -21.69 8.71 27.67
CA TYR A 236 -20.33 9.04 27.24
C TYR A 236 -19.97 10.47 27.64
N SER A 237 -18.82 10.64 28.28
CA SER A 237 -18.33 11.94 28.74
C SER A 237 -16.97 12.29 28.17
N GLU A 238 -16.01 11.36 28.21
CA GLU A 238 -14.65 11.61 27.75
C GLU A 238 -13.92 10.35 27.30
N SER A 239 -12.90 10.58 26.48
CA SER A 239 -11.90 9.61 26.05
C SER A 239 -10.52 10.18 26.37
N VAL A 240 -9.73 9.46 27.16
CA VAL A 240 -8.36 9.81 27.49
C VAL A 240 -7.43 8.81 26.84
N ILE A 241 -6.48 9.31 26.05
CA ILE A 241 -5.41 8.52 25.45
C ILE A 241 -4.17 8.75 26.30
N GLN A 242 -3.53 7.66 26.70
CA GLN A 242 -2.30 7.70 27.48
C GLN A 242 -1.32 6.65 26.95
N GLU A 243 -0.04 6.98 27.01
CA GLU A 243 0.99 5.95 26.89
C GLU A 243 0.87 5.01 28.09
N ALA A 244 0.66 3.73 27.81
CA ALA A 244 0.78 2.70 28.82
C ALA A 244 2.27 2.56 29.13
N PHE A 245 2.71 3.16 30.23
CA PHE A 245 3.98 2.76 30.81
C PHE A 245 3.89 1.26 31.12
N PRO A 246 4.95 0.47 30.84
CA PRO A 246 4.99 -0.88 31.37
C PRO A 246 4.68 -0.77 32.85
N ARG A 247 3.67 -1.52 33.34
CA ARG A 247 3.54 -1.74 34.77
C ARG A 247 4.94 -2.15 35.19
N LYS A 248 5.61 -1.33 36.02
CA LYS A 248 6.76 -1.80 36.78
C LYS A 248 6.34 -3.18 37.26
N GLU A 249 7.11 -4.20 36.91
CA GLU A 249 7.06 -5.47 37.60
C GLU A 249 7.17 -5.11 39.09
N LEU A 250 6.01 -5.05 39.75
CA LEU A 250 5.93 -4.99 41.19
C LEU A 250 6.30 -6.39 41.61
N GLN A 251 7.62 -6.54 41.87
CA GLN A 251 8.31 -7.55 42.67
C GLN A 251 7.80 -8.99 42.61
#